data_AF-A0A3D5Q0U2-F1
#
_entry.id   AF-A0A3D5Q0U2-F1
#
_cell.length_a   1.000
_cell.length_b   1.000
_cell.length_c   1.000
_cell.angle_alpha   90.00
_cell.angle_beta   90.00
_cell.angle_gamma   90.00
#
_symmetry.space_group_name_H-M   'P 1'
#
loop_
_entity.id
_entity.type
_entity.pdbx_description
1 polymer ?
#
loop_
_entity_poly.entity_id
_entity_poly.type
_entity_poly.pdbx_seq_one_letter_code
_entity_poly.pdbx_strand_id
1 'polypeptide(L)'
;MMLSRIISNQNGISRQRANALIAAGKVTVDGRVCRDARENVDRFARVAVEGRTIRQAMPACYLMLNKPAGYLSATEDDIHPTVMELLDPGIREGLHLAGRLDRASTGLLILTNDGQWSRRLTEPAVRIPK
;
A
#
# COMPACT_ATOMS: atom_id res chain seq x y z
N MET A 1 -4.80 -1.46 7.80
CA MET A 1 -6.14 -2.10 7.88
C MET A 1 -6.31 -2.69 9.27
N MET A 2 -7.52 -2.65 9.86
CA MET A 2 -7.73 -3.25 11.19
C MET A 2 -7.40 -4.75 11.20
N LEU A 3 -6.70 -5.21 12.23
CA LEU A 3 -6.28 -6.61 12.39
C LEU A 3 -7.45 -7.59 12.34
N SER A 4 -8.55 -7.29 13.05
CA SER A 4 -9.77 -8.12 13.00
C SER A 4 -10.32 -8.31 11.59
N ARG A 5 -10.26 -7.26 10.75
CA ARG A 5 -10.69 -7.32 9.34
C ARG A 5 -9.73 -8.15 8.48
N ILE A 6 -8.41 -8.04 8.71
CA ILE A 6 -7.41 -8.87 8.01
C ILE A 6 -7.70 -10.36 8.21
N ILE A 7 -8.03 -10.75 9.44
CA ILE A 7 -8.29 -12.15 9.78
C ILE A 7 -9.67 -12.59 9.28
N SER A 8 -10.72 -11.78 9.44
CA SER A 8 -12.08 -12.17 9.00
C SER A 8 -12.23 -12.24 7.48
N ASN A 9 -11.34 -11.61 6.72
CA ASN A 9 -11.30 -11.73 5.26
C ASN A 9 -10.75 -13.08 4.79
N GLN A 10 -10.21 -13.90 5.69
CA GLN A 10 -9.83 -15.28 5.38
C GLN A 10 -11.08 -16.14 5.28
N ASN A 11 -11.17 -16.96 4.24
CA ASN A 11 -12.31 -17.84 4.00
C ASN A 11 -12.62 -18.68 5.26
N GLY A 12 -13.88 -18.62 5.71
CA GLY A 12 -14.36 -19.41 6.85
C GLY A 12 -14.11 -18.82 8.24
N ILE A 13 -13.55 -17.61 8.37
CA ILE A 13 -13.37 -16.96 9.69
C ILE A 13 -14.37 -15.82 9.89
N SER A 14 -15.31 -15.99 10.82
CA SER A 14 -16.22 -14.91 11.22
C SER A 14 -15.48 -13.81 11.99
N ARG A 15 -16.03 -12.60 11.98
CA ARG A 15 -15.46 -11.47 12.76
C ARG A 15 -15.39 -11.76 14.26
N GLN A 16 -16.37 -12.48 14.80
CA GLN A 16 -16.36 -12.93 16.19
C GLN A 16 -15.21 -13.90 16.47
N ARG A 17 -14.99 -14.88 15.58
CA ARG A 17 -13.87 -15.82 15.69
C ARG A 17 -12.52 -15.12 15.57
N ALA A 18 -12.39 -14.17 14.64
CA ALA A 18 -11.19 -13.34 14.51
C ALA A 18 -10.86 -12.60 15.82
N ASN A 19 -11.84 -11.93 16.43
CA ASN A 19 -11.65 -11.23 17.70
C ASN A 19 -11.26 -12.19 18.83
N ALA A 20 -11.86 -13.38 18.90
CA ALA A 20 -11.53 -14.39 19.91
C ALA A 20 -10.08 -14.89 19.76
N LEU A 21 -9.62 -15.13 18.53
CA LEU A 21 -8.22 -15.54 18.27
C LEU A 21 -7.22 -14.45 18.68
N ILE A 22 -7.53 -13.18 18.36
CA ILE A 22 -6.71 -12.03 18.75
C ILE A 22 -6.64 -11.92 20.28
N ALA A 23 -7.79 -11.92 20.96
CA ALA A 23 -7.85 -11.83 22.43
C ALA A 23 -7.12 -12.98 23.13
N ALA A 24 -7.19 -14.18 22.57
CA ALA A 24 -6.46 -15.36 23.05
C ALA A 24 -4.94 -15.31 22.82
N GLY A 25 -4.41 -14.25 22.18
CA GLY A 25 -2.99 -14.11 21.86
C GLY A 25 -2.51 -15.09 20.80
N LYS A 26 -3.41 -15.60 19.94
CA LYS A 26 -3.09 -16.55 18.87
C LYS A 26 -2.64 -15.86 17.58
N VAL A 27 -2.58 -14.53 17.57
CA VAL A 27 -2.26 -13.74 16.39
C VAL A 27 -0.94 -13.01 16.61
N THR A 28 -0.08 -13.04 15.60
CA THR A 28 1.17 -12.28 15.58
C THR A 28 1.22 -11.33 14.39
N VAL A 29 1.76 -10.14 14.62
CA VAL A 29 2.11 -9.15 13.62
C VAL A 29 3.63 -8.98 13.70
N ASP A 30 4.33 -9.24 12.60
CA ASP A 30 5.81 -9.25 12.55
C ASP A 30 6.46 -10.10 13.66
N GLY A 31 5.81 -11.22 14.01
CA GLY A 31 6.28 -12.15 15.04
C GLY A 31 5.96 -11.71 16.49
N ARG A 32 5.36 -10.54 16.70
CA ARG A 32 4.93 -10.08 18.02
C ARG A 32 3.45 -10.41 18.24
N VAL A 33 3.12 -10.98 19.40
CA VAL A 33 1.72 -11.28 19.75
C VAL A 33 0.92 -9.98 19.84
N CYS A 34 -0.17 -9.91 19.09
CA CYS A 34 -1.10 -8.79 19.11
C CYS A 34 -2.43 -9.22 19.71
N ARG A 35 -2.90 -8.47 20.72
CA ARG A 35 -4.19 -8.71 21.41
C ARG A 35 -5.22 -7.60 21.15
N ASP A 36 -4.87 -6.58 20.38
CA ASP A 36 -5.80 -5.53 20.00
C ASP A 36 -6.42 -5.80 18.62
N ALA A 37 -7.74 -6.04 18.61
CA ALA A 37 -8.50 -6.28 17.39
C ALA A 37 -8.62 -5.05 16.48
N ARG A 38 -8.41 -3.85 17.04
CA ARG A 38 -8.46 -2.56 16.34
C ARG A 38 -7.11 -2.09 15.85
N GLU A 39 -6.04 -2.81 16.18
CA GLU A 39 -4.69 -2.50 15.72
C GLU A 39 -4.68 -2.27 14.21
N ASN A 40 -4.16 -1.12 13.78
CA ASN A 40 -4.12 -0.76 12.37
C ASN A 40 -2.83 -1.32 11.76
N VAL A 41 -2.94 -2.50 11.15
CA VAL A 41 -1.79 -3.18 10.57
C VAL A 41 -1.58 -2.74 9.14
N ASP A 42 -0.40 -2.19 8.87
CA ASP A 42 0.07 -1.84 7.54
C ASP A 42 0.17 -3.08 6.62
N ARG A 43 0.11 -2.89 5.29
CA ARG A 43 0.20 -3.94 4.28
C ARG A 43 1.60 -4.56 4.16
N PHE A 44 2.65 -3.87 4.62
CA PHE A 44 4.03 -4.39 4.60
C PHE A 44 4.34 -5.28 5.80
N ALA A 45 3.45 -5.34 6.80
CA ALA A 45 3.61 -6.23 7.96
C ALA A 45 3.12 -7.66 7.69
N ARG A 46 3.87 -8.64 8.18
CA ARG A 46 3.50 -10.06 8.16
C ARG A 46 2.46 -10.35 9.25
N VAL A 47 1.42 -11.11 8.92
CA VAL A 47 0.39 -11.53 9.89
C VAL A 47 0.29 -13.05 9.91
N ALA A 48 0.38 -13.64 11.10
CA ALA A 48 0.20 -15.06 11.32
C ALA A 48 -0.81 -15.37 12.41
N VAL A 49 -1.59 -16.43 12.22
CA VAL A 49 -2.57 -16.95 13.17
C VAL A 49 -2.14 -18.37 13.53
N GLU A 50 -1.96 -18.64 14.82
CA GLU A 50 -1.51 -19.93 15.34
C GLU A 50 -0.22 -20.44 14.67
N GLY A 51 0.69 -19.52 14.37
CA GLY A 51 1.96 -19.82 13.68
C GLY A 51 1.85 -19.92 12.16
N ARG A 52 0.65 -20.01 11.58
CA ARG A 52 0.45 -20.02 10.13
C ARG A 52 0.35 -18.59 9.58
N THR A 53 1.24 -18.24 8.65
CA THR A 53 1.18 -16.94 7.97
C THR A 53 -0.04 -16.87 7.06
N ILE A 54 -0.92 -15.91 7.33
CA ILE A 54 -2.12 -15.64 6.51
C ILE A 54 -1.93 -14.44 5.58
N ARG A 55 -0.91 -13.60 5.85
CA ARG A 55 -0.52 -12.48 5.00
C ARG A 55 0.99 -12.30 5.07
N GLN A 56 1.65 -12.37 3.91
CA GLN A 56 3.07 -12.07 3.79
C GLN A 56 3.33 -10.57 3.88
N ALA A 57 4.52 -10.22 4.37
CA ALA A 57 5.03 -8.86 4.24
C ALA A 57 5.32 -8.58 2.75
N MET A 58 4.72 -7.53 2.21
CA MET A 58 5.11 -7.01 0.89
C MET A 58 6.28 -6.02 1.08
N PRO A 59 7.26 -5.97 0.16
CA PRO A 59 8.27 -4.91 0.19
C PRO A 59 7.60 -3.56 -0.13
N ALA A 60 7.91 -2.55 0.68
CA ALA A 60 7.55 -1.18 0.34
C ALA A 60 8.47 -0.70 -0.80
N CYS A 61 7.87 -0.05 -1.81
CA CYS A 61 8.58 0.47 -2.97
C CYS A 61 8.33 1.97 -3.09
N TYR A 62 9.40 2.73 -3.30
CA TYR A 62 9.37 4.18 -3.50
C TYR A 62 10.33 4.52 -4.63
N LEU A 63 9.81 5.15 -5.67
CA LEU A 63 10.57 5.49 -6.87
C LEU A 63 10.52 6.99 -7.09
N MET A 64 11.66 7.56 -7.48
CA MET A 64 11.75 8.89 -8.04
C MET A 64 11.88 8.75 -9.55
N LEU A 65 10.96 9.37 -10.28
CA LEU A 65 10.98 9.43 -11.73
C LEU A 65 11.21 10.88 -12.14
N ASN A 66 12.25 11.13 -12.94
CA ASN A 66 12.30 12.37 -13.71
C ASN A 66 11.39 12.22 -14.92
N LYS A 67 10.14 12.65 -14.79
CA LYS A 67 9.10 12.50 -15.81
C LYS A 67 9.48 13.34 -17.06
N PRO A 68 9.55 12.73 -18.26
CA PRO A 68 9.67 13.47 -19.50
C PRO A 68 8.31 14.08 -19.92
N ALA A 69 8.37 15.09 -20.80
CA ALA A 69 7.18 15.65 -21.42
C ALA A 69 6.55 14.62 -22.38
N GLY A 70 5.24 14.73 -22.60
CA GLY A 70 4.50 13.85 -23.51
C GLY A 70 3.78 12.68 -22.83
N TYR A 71 4.21 12.29 -21.63
CA TYR A 71 3.61 11.20 -20.84
C TYR A 71 2.57 11.69 -19.85
N LEU A 72 1.50 10.92 -19.66
CA LEU A 72 0.45 11.20 -18.68
C LEU A 72 0.83 10.68 -17.29
N SER A 73 0.57 11.50 -16.25
CA SER A 73 0.65 11.08 -14.86
C SER A 73 -0.58 10.24 -14.47
N ALA A 74 -0.63 9.01 -14.98
CA ALA A 74 -1.69 8.02 -14.74
C ALA A 74 -1.10 6.60 -14.65
N THR A 75 -1.88 5.65 -14.14
CA THR A 75 -1.50 4.23 -14.11
C THR A 75 -1.93 3.47 -15.36
N GLU A 76 -2.98 3.94 -16.02
CA GLU A 76 -3.57 3.35 -17.22
C GLU A 76 -4.29 4.47 -17.99
N ASP A 77 -4.22 4.44 -19.32
CA ASP A 77 -4.91 5.36 -20.23
C ASP A 77 -4.96 4.73 -21.63
N ASP A 78 -6.07 4.89 -22.34
CA ASP A 78 -6.29 4.25 -23.65
C ASP A 78 -5.70 5.05 -24.82
N ILE A 79 -5.38 6.33 -24.62
CA ILE A 79 -5.06 7.28 -25.70
C ILE A 79 -3.60 7.75 -25.60
N HIS A 80 -3.12 7.98 -24.39
CA HIS A 80 -1.83 8.60 -24.13
C HIS A 80 -0.89 7.68 -23.36
N PRO A 81 0.40 7.68 -23.71
CA PRO A 81 1.37 6.87 -22.98
C PRO A 81 1.48 7.38 -21.54
N THR A 82 1.52 6.45 -20.59
CA THR A 82 1.56 6.75 -19.16
C THR A 82 2.96 6.63 -18.60
N VAL A 83 3.22 7.28 -17.47
CA VAL A 83 4.50 7.16 -16.76
C VAL A 83 4.83 5.72 -16.33
N MET A 84 3.84 4.83 -16.26
CA MET A 84 4.06 3.41 -15.96
C MET A 84 4.85 2.71 -17.06
N GLU A 85 4.73 3.15 -18.31
CA GLU A 85 5.46 2.57 -19.44
C GLU A 85 6.97 2.83 -19.36
N LEU A 86 7.38 3.84 -18.60
CA LEU A 86 8.79 4.19 -18.36
C LEU A 86 9.46 3.28 -17.31
N LEU A 87 8.70 2.42 -16.63
CA LEU A 87 9.19 1.54 -15.57
C LEU A 87 9.37 0.11 -16.08
N ASP A 88 10.31 -0.65 -15.49
CA ASP A 88 10.42 -2.08 -15.79
C ASP A 88 9.14 -2.83 -15.39
N PRO A 89 8.60 -3.76 -16.22
CA PRO A 89 7.36 -4.46 -15.92
C PRO A 89 7.34 -5.16 -14.55
N GLY A 90 8.49 -5.67 -14.10
CA GLY A 90 8.63 -6.38 -12.83
C GLY A 90 8.45 -5.52 -11.57
N ILE A 91 8.48 -4.19 -11.68
CA ILE A 91 8.32 -3.27 -10.53
C ILE A 91 6.99 -2.50 -10.54
N ARG A 92 6.19 -2.61 -11.60
CA ARG A 92 4.94 -1.84 -11.77
C ARG A 92 3.84 -2.24 -10.80
N GLU A 93 3.89 -3.47 -10.28
CA GLU A 93 2.80 -4.06 -9.52
C GLU A 93 2.47 -3.25 -8.26
N GLY A 94 1.22 -2.79 -8.16
CA GLY A 94 0.70 -2.10 -6.99
C GLY A 94 1.27 -0.70 -6.76
N LEU A 95 2.04 -0.14 -7.70
CA LEU A 95 2.47 1.25 -7.67
C LEU A 95 1.34 2.20 -8.06
N HIS A 96 1.31 3.35 -7.38
CA HIS A 96 0.49 4.50 -7.71
C HIS A 96 1.33 5.77 -7.63
N LEU A 97 0.81 6.86 -8.19
CA LEU A 97 1.47 8.15 -8.19
C LEU A 97 1.23 8.89 -6.87
N ALA A 98 2.28 9.45 -6.29
CA ALA A 98 2.24 10.32 -5.11
C ALA A 98 2.38 11.79 -5.55
N GLY A 99 1.40 12.23 -6.35
CA GLY A 99 1.39 13.54 -7.01
C GLY A 99 1.15 13.38 -8.50
N ARG A 100 0.93 14.50 -9.20
CA ARG A 100 0.70 14.51 -10.65
C ARG A 100 1.39 15.72 -11.26
N LEU A 101 1.95 15.50 -12.44
CA LEU A 101 2.42 16.56 -13.35
C LEU A 101 1.56 16.53 -14.61
N ASP A 102 1.33 17.69 -15.21
CA ASP A 102 0.65 17.77 -16.50
C ASP A 102 1.46 17.03 -17.59
N ARG A 103 0.79 16.67 -18.69
CA ARG A 103 1.40 15.89 -19.77
C ARG A 103 2.64 16.59 -20.35
N ALA A 104 2.56 17.90 -20.53
CA ALA A 104 3.66 18.72 -21.05
C ALA A 104 4.76 19.01 -20.01
N SER A 105 4.48 18.83 -18.72
CA SER A 105 5.41 19.14 -17.64
C SER A 105 6.46 18.04 -17.44
N THR A 106 7.67 18.46 -17.11
CA THR A 106 8.80 17.60 -16.76
C THR A 106 9.15 17.73 -15.28
N GLY A 107 9.88 16.75 -14.74
CA GLY A 107 10.50 16.87 -13.41
C GLY A 107 10.13 15.73 -12.47
N LEU A 108 10.30 15.97 -11.17
CA LEU A 108 10.16 14.93 -10.16
C LEU A 108 8.71 14.44 -10.05
N LEU A 109 8.53 13.14 -10.22
CA LEU A 109 7.30 12.41 -9.94
C LEU A 109 7.62 11.23 -9.04
N ILE A 110 6.88 11.08 -7.95
CA ILE A 110 7.06 9.97 -7.01
C ILE A 110 6.03 8.88 -7.31
N LEU A 111 6.48 7.63 -7.34
CA LEU A 111 5.61 6.46 -7.38
C LEU A 111 5.87 5.57 -6.18
N THR A 112 4.83 4.97 -5.61
CA THR A 112 4.96 4.08 -4.45
C THR A 112 3.80 3.10 -4.37
N ASN A 113 3.98 1.99 -3.66
CA ASN A 113 2.89 1.10 -3.26
C ASN A 113 2.36 1.41 -1.83
N ASP A 114 2.90 2.43 -1.16
CA ASP A 114 2.40 2.92 0.12
C ASP A 114 1.34 4.02 -0.08
N GLY A 115 0.08 3.62 0.04
CA GLY A 115 -1.06 4.51 -0.08
C GLY A 115 -1.25 5.44 1.11
N GLN A 116 -0.76 5.10 2.30
CA GLN A 116 -0.86 6.00 3.46
C GLN A 116 0.18 7.12 3.32
N TRP A 117 1.40 6.76 2.94
CA TRP A 117 2.47 7.72 2.72
C TRP A 117 2.15 8.67 1.55
N SER A 118 1.70 8.14 0.41
CA SER A 118 1.37 8.99 -0.76
C SER A 118 0.21 9.95 -0.49
N ARG A 119 -0.79 9.53 0.29
CA ARG A 119 -1.89 10.40 0.72
C ARG A 119 -1.38 11.55 1.56
N ARG A 120 -0.54 11.30 2.57
CA ARG A 120 0.05 12.37 3.40
C ARG A 120 0.87 13.36 2.56
N LEU A 121 1.55 12.88 1.51
CA LEU A 121 2.33 13.74 0.61
C LEU A 121 1.43 14.64 -0.27
N THR A 122 0.26 14.14 -0.66
CA THR A 122 -0.64 14.78 -1.63
C THR A 122 -1.85 15.46 -1.00
N GLU A 123 -2.03 15.32 0.31
CA GLU A 123 -3.18 15.82 1.05
C GLU A 123 -3.21 17.36 1.02
N PRO A 124 -4.28 18.00 0.48
CA PRO A 124 -4.33 19.45 0.33
C PRO A 124 -4.19 20.24 1.63
N ALA A 125 -4.61 19.64 2.76
CA ALA A 125 -4.49 20.24 4.08
C ALA A 125 -3.04 20.29 4.58
N VAL A 126 -2.16 19.42 4.06
CA VAL A 126 -0.75 19.37 4.40
C VAL A 126 0.02 20.21 3.38
N ARG A 127 0.48 21.39 3.78
CA ARG A 127 1.28 22.28 2.92
C ARG A 127 2.72 21.80 2.85
N ILE A 128 3.01 20.95 1.87
CA ILE A 128 4.37 20.53 1.53
C ILE A 128 4.88 21.40 0.38
N PRO A 129 6.05 22.05 0.52
CA PRO A 129 6.69 22.76 -0.59
C PRO A 129 6.92 21.83 -1.80
N LYS A 130 6.70 22.34 -3.01
CA LYS A 130 6.82 21.60 -4.27
C LYS A 130 7.94 22.18 -5.11
#